data_AF-A0A1K0H650-F1
#
_entry.id   AF-A0A1K0H650-F1
#
_cell.length_a   1.000
_cell.length_b   1.000
_cell.length_c   1.000
_cell.angle_alpha   90.00
_cell.angle_beta   90.00
_cell.angle_gamma   90.00
#
_symmetry.space_group_name_H-M   'P 1'
#
loop_
_entity.id
_entity.type
_entity.pdbx_description
1 polymer ?
#
loop_
_entity_poly.entity_id
_entity_poly.type
_entity_poly.pdbx_seq_one_letter_code
_entity_poly.pdbx_strand_id
1 'polypeptide(L)'
;MHSLMVGSKMQLDLMDVNATSHPNYDLEESDDDMFDHAVSFTLIRTYNIISQSRYTVEHLQLLQRRDPLINMLDRYAVSNYKLFRGAVCMTPDAFQALTYRLSTTNAFRSTSSFWHVQQQVAVGLYQLGQSGNGGGVCDIAFACSCSWGLVHEWTDRTIAGLYELNSGVVTFATEDKCAKAKAWVADKSGVKEWSRGWLVVDGTHINLAWKPALNACKHYSYKGDYTFNIALVFLPHSLHIVKSVVGHPGSSHDV
;
A
#
# COMPACT_ATOMS: atom_id res chain seq x y z
N MET A 1 14.60 25.84 -44.49
CA MET A 1 15.08 26.37 -43.21
C MET A 1 14.95 25.27 -42.16
N HIS A 2 16.10 24.87 -41.59
CA HIS A 2 16.32 24.23 -40.27
C HIS A 2 15.53 22.95 -39.91
N SER A 3 16.15 21.76 -39.91
CA SER A 3 17.02 21.13 -38.88
C SER A 3 16.27 20.57 -37.66
N LEU A 4 16.22 19.23 -37.48
CA LEU A 4 17.09 18.36 -36.61
C LEU A 4 16.55 18.30 -35.17
N MET A 5 16.62 17.23 -34.37
CA MET A 5 17.20 15.87 -34.38
C MET A 5 16.49 15.09 -33.23
N VAL A 6 16.10 13.82 -33.36
CA VAL A 6 16.87 12.56 -33.18
C VAL A 6 17.17 12.18 -31.72
N GLY A 7 16.84 10.92 -31.41
CA GLY A 7 17.41 10.12 -30.33
C GLY A 7 17.11 8.63 -30.57
N SER A 8 17.87 7.99 -31.47
CA SER A 8 17.74 6.56 -31.81
C SER A 8 18.69 5.69 -30.99
N LYS A 9 18.14 4.55 -30.52
CA LYS A 9 18.84 3.33 -30.11
C LYS A 9 19.78 2.84 -31.20
N MET A 10 21.00 2.43 -30.86
CA MET A 10 21.72 1.43 -31.66
C MET A 10 22.42 0.40 -30.77
N GLN A 11 22.12 -0.83 -31.14
CA GLN A 11 22.61 -2.12 -30.67
C GLN A 11 23.91 -2.41 -31.43
N LEU A 12 24.93 -2.97 -30.77
CA LEU A 12 26.19 -3.35 -31.41
C LEU A 12 26.34 -4.87 -31.40
N ASP A 13 26.39 -5.39 -32.62
CA ASP A 13 26.54 -6.81 -32.97
C ASP A 13 27.96 -7.33 -32.72
N LEU A 14 28.02 -8.62 -32.42
CA LEU A 14 29.24 -9.42 -32.31
C LEU A 14 29.68 -9.83 -33.73
N MET A 15 30.91 -9.49 -34.13
CA MET A 15 31.48 -9.95 -35.40
C MET A 15 32.61 -10.97 -35.20
N ASP A 16 32.46 -12.09 -35.91
CA ASP A 16 33.44 -13.13 -36.19
C ASP A 16 34.72 -12.56 -36.82
N VAL A 17 35.89 -13.03 -36.37
CA VAL A 17 37.18 -12.74 -37.02
C VAL A 17 37.93 -14.04 -37.27
N ASN A 18 37.88 -14.51 -38.52
CA ASN A 18 38.84 -15.45 -39.08
C ASN A 18 39.38 -14.86 -40.38
N ALA A 19 40.53 -14.18 -40.31
CA ALA A 19 41.33 -13.83 -41.48
C ALA A 19 42.79 -13.55 -41.06
N THR A 20 43.67 -14.48 -41.43
CA THR A 20 45.12 -14.35 -41.39
C THR A 20 45.63 -13.28 -42.36
N SER A 21 46.34 -12.28 -41.84
CA SER A 21 47.33 -11.50 -42.58
C SER A 21 48.23 -10.74 -41.60
N HIS A 22 49.49 -11.16 -41.47
CA HIS A 22 50.55 -10.34 -40.88
C HIS A 22 50.98 -9.25 -41.86
N PRO A 23 51.29 -8.04 -41.36
CA PRO A 23 52.68 -7.61 -41.46
C PRO A 23 53.22 -7.03 -40.14
N ASN A 24 54.50 -7.28 -39.91
CA ASN A 24 55.30 -6.72 -38.83
C ASN A 24 55.28 -5.19 -38.86
N TYR A 25 54.88 -4.60 -37.75
CA TYR A 25 55.38 -3.31 -37.30
C TYR A 25 55.79 -3.47 -35.84
N ASP A 26 57.09 -3.35 -35.59
CA ASP A 26 57.65 -3.25 -34.26
C ASP A 26 57.02 -2.03 -33.57
N LEU A 27 56.15 -2.30 -32.59
CA LEU A 27 55.64 -1.31 -31.66
C LEU A 27 56.16 -1.69 -30.28
N GLU A 28 56.95 -0.79 -29.72
CA GLU A 28 57.47 -0.88 -28.36
C GLU A 28 56.33 -1.22 -27.40
N GLU A 29 56.51 -2.32 -26.67
CA GLU A 29 55.56 -2.82 -25.67
C GLU A 29 55.50 -1.79 -24.53
N SER A 30 54.51 -0.91 -24.59
CA SER A 30 54.24 0.08 -23.55
C SER A 30 53.58 -0.62 -22.37
N ASP A 31 54.30 -0.73 -21.27
CA ASP A 31 53.83 -1.29 -19.99
C ASP A 31 52.60 -0.57 -19.41
N ASP A 32 52.20 0.58 -19.96
CA ASP A 32 51.02 1.36 -19.53
C ASP A 32 49.69 0.63 -19.80
N ASP A 33 49.57 -0.18 -20.86
CA ASP A 33 48.30 -0.85 -21.21
C ASP A 33 47.99 -2.05 -20.29
N MET A 34 49.02 -2.66 -19.69
CA MET A 34 48.86 -3.79 -18.77
C MET A 34 48.34 -3.33 -17.40
N PHE A 35 48.73 -2.13 -16.95
CA PHE A 35 48.28 -1.56 -15.69
C PHE A 35 46.80 -1.16 -15.75
N ASP A 36 46.37 -0.58 -16.87
CA ASP A 36 44.98 -0.16 -17.10
C ASP A 36 44.01 -1.35 -17.20
N HIS A 37 44.43 -2.45 -17.84
CA HIS A 37 43.62 -3.67 -17.89
C HIS A 37 43.46 -4.35 -16.53
N ALA A 38 44.50 -4.35 -15.69
CA ALA A 38 44.42 -4.93 -14.34
C ALA A 38 43.46 -4.16 -13.42
N VAL A 39 43.48 -2.82 -13.51
CA VAL A 39 42.56 -1.95 -12.76
C VAL A 39 41.13 -2.14 -13.26
N SER A 40 40.92 -2.18 -14.58
CA SER A 40 39.61 -2.36 -15.19
C SER A 40 39.00 -3.73 -14.85
N PHE A 41 39.80 -4.81 -14.88
CA PHE A 41 39.35 -6.14 -14.47
C PHE A 41 38.97 -6.20 -12.98
N THR A 42 39.74 -5.52 -12.13
CA THR A 42 39.46 -5.44 -10.70
C THR A 42 38.17 -4.67 -10.41
N LEU A 43 37.92 -3.57 -11.13
CA LEU A 43 36.66 -2.81 -11.05
C LEU A 43 35.45 -3.63 -11.49
N ILE A 44 35.55 -4.33 -12.62
CA ILE A 44 34.46 -5.20 -13.13
C ILE A 44 34.17 -6.34 -12.15
N ARG A 45 35.21 -6.95 -11.59
CA ARG A 45 35.05 -8.03 -10.59
C ARG A 45 34.43 -7.50 -9.30
N THR A 46 34.84 -6.33 -8.84
CA THR A 46 34.29 -5.68 -7.65
C THR A 46 32.83 -5.27 -7.88
N TYR A 47 32.51 -4.70 -9.05
CA TYR A 47 31.14 -4.38 -9.44
C TYR A 47 30.25 -5.62 -9.52
N ASN A 48 30.75 -6.75 -10.03
CA ASN A 48 30.02 -8.02 -10.02
C ASN A 48 29.79 -8.57 -8.61
N ILE A 49 30.76 -8.44 -7.70
CA ILE A 49 30.61 -8.85 -6.30
C ILE A 49 29.57 -7.97 -5.59
N ILE A 50 29.61 -6.66 -5.85
CA ILE A 50 28.65 -5.69 -5.29
C ILE A 50 27.26 -5.90 -5.92
N SER A 51 27.14 -6.14 -7.22
CA SER A 51 25.84 -6.33 -7.87
C SER A 51 25.15 -7.64 -7.47
N GLN A 52 25.93 -8.65 -7.04
CA GLN A 52 25.42 -9.90 -6.47
C GLN A 52 25.03 -9.79 -4.99
N SER A 53 25.45 -8.72 -4.29
CA SER A 53 25.16 -8.50 -2.87
C SER A 53 24.27 -7.26 -2.68
N ARG A 54 23.09 -7.45 -2.08
CA ARG A 54 22.13 -6.34 -1.88
C ARG A 54 22.66 -5.25 -0.92
N TYR A 55 23.66 -5.57 -0.09
CA TYR A 55 24.22 -4.66 0.91
C TYR A 55 25.74 -4.86 1.03
N THR A 56 26.51 -3.76 1.00
CA THR A 56 27.98 -3.73 1.10
C THR A 56 28.49 -3.50 2.52
N VAL A 57 27.58 -3.28 3.48
CA VAL A 57 27.87 -3.05 4.89
C VAL A 57 27.21 -4.14 5.72
N GLU A 58 27.92 -4.65 6.72
CA GLU A 58 27.40 -5.62 7.67
C GLU A 58 26.20 -5.01 8.41
N HIS A 59 25.03 -5.63 8.26
CA HIS A 59 23.84 -5.19 8.97
C HIS A 59 24.01 -5.55 10.45
N LEU A 60 24.48 -4.60 11.26
CA LEU A 60 24.46 -4.69 12.72
C LEU A 60 23.04 -5.04 13.17
N GLN A 61 22.82 -6.30 13.53
CA GLN A 61 21.59 -6.73 14.17
C GLN A 61 21.59 -6.12 15.56
N LEU A 62 21.05 -4.90 15.68
CA LEU A 62 20.80 -4.30 16.98
C LEU A 62 19.93 -5.28 17.78
N LEU A 63 20.48 -5.67 18.93
CA LEU A 63 19.99 -6.73 19.79
C LEU A 63 18.69 -6.28 20.47
N GLN A 64 17.58 -6.42 19.77
CA GLN A 64 16.23 -6.54 20.32
C GLN A 64 15.30 -7.03 19.21
N ARG A 65 15.32 -8.34 18.90
CA ARG A 65 14.23 -8.96 18.14
C ARG A 65 13.04 -9.06 19.08
N ARG A 66 12.31 -7.95 19.21
CA ARG A 66 10.99 -7.92 19.83
C ARG A 66 10.08 -8.89 19.09
N ASP A 67 9.10 -9.42 19.81
CA ASP A 67 8.10 -10.32 19.21
C ASP A 67 7.41 -9.60 18.03
N PRO A 68 7.24 -10.27 16.88
CA PRO A 68 6.40 -9.76 15.81
C PRO A 68 5.00 -9.41 16.30
N LEU A 69 4.37 -8.40 15.69
CA LEU A 69 3.01 -7.97 16.04
C LEU A 69 2.02 -9.15 16.10
N ILE A 70 2.11 -10.10 15.17
CA ILE A 70 1.21 -11.26 15.13
C ILE A 70 1.29 -12.13 16.40
N ASN A 71 2.48 -12.33 16.97
CA ASN A 71 2.63 -13.07 18.23
C ASN A 71 2.04 -12.29 19.42
N MET A 72 2.10 -10.96 19.39
CA MET A 72 1.43 -10.12 20.39
C MET A 72 -0.09 -10.22 20.25
N LEU A 73 -0.61 -10.22 19.03
CA LEU A 73 -2.03 -10.42 18.75
C LEU A 73 -2.53 -11.77 19.26
N ASP A 74 -1.78 -12.85 19.07
CA ASP A 74 -2.15 -14.18 19.61
C ASP A 74 -2.29 -14.15 21.14
N ARG A 75 -1.37 -13.47 21.84
CA ARG A 75 -1.47 -13.26 23.29
C ARG A 75 -2.66 -12.39 23.67
N TYR A 76 -2.91 -11.29 22.94
CA TYR A 76 -4.02 -10.38 23.21
C TYR A 76 -5.39 -11.02 22.95
N ALA A 77 -5.49 -11.92 21.98
CA ALA A 77 -6.73 -12.64 21.69
C ALA A 77 -7.22 -13.43 22.92
N VAL A 78 -6.29 -13.99 23.72
CA VAL A 78 -6.62 -14.75 24.93
C VAL A 78 -6.71 -13.84 26.17
N SER A 79 -5.81 -12.87 26.31
CA SER A 79 -5.61 -12.13 27.57
C SER A 79 -6.29 -10.76 27.61
N ASN A 80 -6.38 -10.05 26.48
CA ASN A 80 -6.85 -8.67 26.43
C ASN A 80 -7.39 -8.28 25.05
N TYR A 81 -8.69 -8.54 24.85
CA TYR A 81 -9.38 -8.23 23.60
C TYR A 81 -9.35 -6.74 23.21
N LYS A 82 -9.20 -5.82 24.18
CA LYS A 82 -9.13 -4.37 23.90
C LYS A 82 -7.83 -4.00 23.22
N LEU A 83 -6.71 -4.60 23.63
CA LEU A 83 -5.41 -4.38 22.98
C LEU A 83 -5.39 -4.98 21.57
N PHE A 84 -5.98 -6.16 21.39
CA PHE A 84 -6.17 -6.75 20.06
C PHE A 84 -6.94 -5.78 19.15
N ARG A 85 -8.12 -5.33 19.61
CA ARG A 85 -8.94 -4.39 18.84
C ARG A 85 -8.25 -3.05 18.63
N GLY A 86 -7.47 -2.56 19.60
CA GLY A 86 -6.69 -1.33 19.44
C GLY A 86 -5.60 -1.44 18.37
N ALA A 87 -5.05 -2.64 18.16
CA ALA A 87 -4.00 -2.88 17.18
C ALA A 87 -4.52 -3.08 15.74
N VAL A 88 -5.63 -3.81 15.55
CA VAL A 88 -6.15 -4.14 14.21
C VAL A 88 -7.59 -3.69 13.94
N CYS A 89 -8.20 -2.92 14.85
CA CYS A 89 -9.55 -2.36 14.76
C CYS A 89 -10.71 -3.36 14.62
N MET A 90 -10.47 -4.66 14.87
CA MET A 90 -11.49 -5.71 14.76
C MET A 90 -11.32 -6.80 15.83
N THR A 91 -12.26 -7.75 15.89
CA THR A 91 -12.16 -8.91 16.79
C THR A 91 -11.20 -9.97 16.22
N PRO A 92 -10.67 -10.90 17.04
CA PRO A 92 -9.82 -11.99 16.56
C PRO A 92 -10.48 -12.82 15.44
N ASP A 93 -11.75 -13.20 15.61
CA ASP A 93 -12.47 -13.98 14.59
C ASP A 93 -12.64 -13.22 13.28
N ALA A 94 -12.93 -11.92 13.35
CA ALA A 94 -13.04 -11.07 12.16
C ALA A 94 -11.68 -10.92 11.46
N PHE A 95 -10.60 -10.78 12.23
CA PHE A 95 -9.24 -10.73 11.70
C PHE A 95 -8.84 -12.04 11.01
N GLN A 96 -9.15 -13.19 11.62
CA GLN A 96 -8.90 -14.49 11.01
C GLN A 96 -9.73 -14.68 9.72
N ALA A 97 -11.01 -14.31 9.73
CA ALA A 97 -11.85 -14.38 8.55
C ALA A 97 -11.37 -13.45 7.41
N LEU A 98 -10.92 -12.24 7.76
CA LEU A 98 -10.36 -11.29 6.80
C LEU A 98 -9.06 -11.81 6.19
N THR A 99 -8.12 -12.25 7.03
CA THR A 99 -6.82 -12.77 6.57
C THR A 99 -6.97 -14.02 5.72
N TYR A 100 -7.94 -14.88 6.03
CA TYR A 100 -8.29 -16.03 5.18
C TYR A 100 -8.75 -15.58 3.79
N ARG A 101 -9.66 -14.60 3.70
CA ARG A 101 -10.09 -14.04 2.40
C ARG A 101 -8.96 -13.32 1.66
N LEU A 102 -8.11 -12.60 2.37
CA LEU A 102 -6.97 -11.90 1.74
C LEU A 102 -5.93 -12.89 1.22
N SER A 103 -5.74 -14.03 1.88
CA SER A 103 -4.79 -15.06 1.43
C SER A 103 -5.09 -15.61 0.04
N THR A 104 -6.34 -15.52 -0.42
CA THR A 104 -6.76 -15.98 -1.75
C THR A 104 -6.64 -14.90 -2.82
N THR A 105 -6.32 -13.65 -2.45
CA THR A 105 -6.20 -12.53 -3.40
C THR A 105 -4.86 -12.54 -4.14
N ASN A 106 -4.79 -11.87 -5.28
CA ASN A 106 -3.55 -11.77 -6.06
C ASN A 106 -2.43 -11.05 -5.29
N ALA A 107 -2.79 -10.10 -4.43
CA ALA A 107 -1.86 -9.35 -3.60
C ALA A 107 -1.00 -10.26 -2.70
N PHE A 108 -1.56 -11.37 -2.21
CA PHE A 108 -0.89 -12.29 -1.29
C PHE A 108 -0.44 -13.61 -1.94
N ARG A 109 -0.60 -13.78 -3.26
CA ARG A 109 -0.25 -15.01 -3.99
C ARG A 109 1.22 -15.43 -3.81
N SER A 110 2.13 -14.48 -3.68
CA SER A 110 3.56 -14.73 -3.47
C SER A 110 3.94 -15.03 -2.01
N THR A 111 3.00 -14.91 -1.07
CA THR A 111 3.26 -15.16 0.35
C THR A 111 3.17 -16.65 0.63
N SER A 112 4.25 -17.22 1.15
CA SER A 112 4.45 -18.67 1.26
C SER A 112 3.57 -19.37 2.31
N SER A 113 3.04 -18.64 3.30
CA SER A 113 2.26 -19.25 4.38
C SER A 113 1.19 -18.32 4.92
N PHE A 114 0.12 -18.92 5.44
CA PHE A 114 -0.99 -18.19 6.05
C PHE A 114 -0.55 -17.30 7.22
N TRP A 115 0.37 -17.78 8.05
CA TRP A 115 0.93 -17.00 9.15
C TRP A 115 1.61 -15.72 8.67
N HIS A 116 2.37 -15.78 7.58
CA HIS A 116 2.99 -14.57 6.99
C HIS A 116 1.94 -13.62 6.41
N VAL A 117 0.85 -14.13 5.81
CA VAL A 117 -0.29 -13.28 5.40
C VAL A 117 -0.87 -12.55 6.61
N GLN A 118 -1.12 -13.27 7.71
CA GLN A 118 -1.63 -12.66 8.94
C GLN A 118 -0.68 -11.59 9.48
N GLN A 119 0.63 -11.85 9.49
CA GLN A 119 1.61 -10.86 9.94
C GLN A 119 1.60 -9.60 9.06
N GLN A 120 1.60 -9.75 7.74
CA GLN A 120 1.59 -8.63 6.80
C GLN A 120 0.31 -7.80 6.96
N VAL A 121 -0.84 -8.45 7.01
CA VAL A 121 -2.14 -7.81 7.22
C VAL A 121 -2.22 -7.13 8.58
N ALA A 122 -1.68 -7.74 9.64
CA ALA A 122 -1.63 -7.15 10.97
C ALA A 122 -0.87 -5.81 10.95
N VAL A 123 0.30 -5.77 10.31
CA VAL A 123 1.09 -4.53 10.20
C VAL A 123 0.37 -3.49 9.34
N GLY A 124 -0.19 -3.90 8.20
CA GLY A 124 -0.96 -3.00 7.33
C GLY A 124 -2.16 -2.38 8.06
N LEU A 125 -2.93 -3.19 8.78
CA LEU A 125 -4.06 -2.70 9.59
C LEU A 125 -3.62 -1.85 10.78
N TYR A 126 -2.50 -2.19 11.41
CA TYR A 126 -1.92 -1.38 12.47
C TYR A 126 -1.56 0.01 11.95
N GLN A 127 -0.86 0.09 10.82
CA GLN A 127 -0.51 1.35 10.16
C GLN A 127 -1.76 2.17 9.79
N LEU A 128 -2.78 1.53 9.21
CA LEU A 128 -4.03 2.19 8.81
C LEU A 128 -4.88 2.65 10.02
N GLY A 129 -4.70 2.02 11.18
CA GLY A 129 -5.38 2.39 12.43
C GLY A 129 -4.69 3.52 13.20
N GLN A 130 -3.43 3.84 12.91
CA GLN A 130 -2.70 4.92 13.57
C GLN A 130 -2.97 6.28 12.93
N SER A 131 -2.89 7.34 13.73
CA SER A 131 -2.94 8.73 13.28
C SER A 131 -2.01 9.61 14.11
N GLY A 132 -1.66 10.79 13.59
CA GLY A 132 -0.78 11.75 14.25
C GLY A 132 0.62 11.20 14.49
N ASN A 133 1.21 11.53 15.64
CA ASN A 133 2.61 11.20 15.96
C ASN A 133 2.88 9.69 16.05
N GLY A 134 1.87 8.85 16.29
CA GLY A 134 2.01 7.39 16.29
C GLY A 134 1.94 6.75 14.91
N GLY A 135 1.63 7.54 13.87
CA GLY A 135 1.50 7.10 12.47
C GLY A 135 2.83 7.04 11.71
N GLY A 136 3.93 7.44 12.33
CA GLY A 136 5.26 7.44 11.72
C GLY A 136 5.73 6.03 11.38
N VAL A 137 6.27 5.84 10.18
CA VAL A 137 6.76 4.53 9.70
C VAL A 137 7.82 3.96 10.63
N CYS A 138 8.69 4.81 11.18
CA CYS A 138 9.72 4.41 12.14
C CYS A 138 9.12 3.84 13.43
N ASP A 139 8.13 4.53 14.01
CA ASP A 139 7.47 4.10 15.24
C ASP A 139 6.66 2.82 15.02
N ILE A 140 6.03 2.68 13.86
CA ILE A 140 5.24 1.51 13.49
C ILE A 140 6.13 0.30 13.24
N ALA A 141 7.25 0.48 12.54
CA ALA A 141 8.23 -0.57 12.35
C ALA A 141 8.80 -1.05 13.69
N PHE A 142 9.08 -0.12 14.61
CA PHE A 142 9.52 -0.42 15.96
C PHE A 142 8.45 -1.14 16.79
N ALA A 143 7.19 -0.72 16.70
CA ALA A 143 6.07 -1.37 17.38
C ALA A 143 5.77 -2.78 16.82
N CYS A 144 5.93 -2.97 15.51
CA CYS A 144 5.64 -4.23 14.83
C CYS A 144 6.83 -5.19 14.76
N SER A 145 8.02 -4.76 15.19
CA SER A 145 9.27 -5.51 15.12
C SER A 145 9.64 -5.90 13.67
N CYS A 146 9.50 -4.96 12.73
CA CYS A 146 9.83 -5.14 11.31
C CYS A 146 10.70 -3.98 10.79
N SER A 147 11.18 -4.08 9.55
CA SER A 147 11.92 -2.98 8.92
C SER A 147 10.98 -1.95 8.31
N TRP A 148 11.46 -0.71 8.13
CA TRP A 148 10.67 0.40 7.59
C TRP A 148 10.12 0.09 6.19
N GLY A 149 10.94 -0.53 5.34
CA GLY A 149 10.52 -0.94 3.99
C GLY A 149 9.39 -1.98 4.01
N LEU A 150 9.40 -2.89 4.99
CA LEU A 150 8.33 -3.89 5.12
C LEU A 150 7.01 -3.28 5.56
N VAL A 151 7.02 -2.21 6.38
CA VAL A 151 5.79 -1.49 6.75
C VAL A 151 5.09 -0.98 5.49
N HIS A 152 5.83 -0.30 4.60
CA HIS A 152 5.28 0.18 3.33
C HIS A 152 4.78 -0.97 2.45
N GLU A 153 5.64 -1.95 2.18
CA GLU A 153 5.31 -3.07 1.29
C GLU A 153 4.08 -3.85 1.78
N TRP A 154 4.00 -4.12 3.08
CA TRP A 154 2.89 -4.89 3.66
C TRP A 154 1.61 -4.07 3.75
N THR A 155 1.71 -2.76 3.98
CA THR A 155 0.56 -1.85 3.96
C THR A 155 -0.01 -1.76 2.54
N ASP A 156 0.83 -1.52 1.54
CA ASP A 156 0.41 -1.44 0.13
C ASP A 156 -0.23 -2.75 -0.33
N ARG A 157 0.36 -3.89 0.04
CA ARG A 157 -0.20 -5.21 -0.25
C ARG A 157 -1.56 -5.43 0.43
N THR A 158 -1.69 -5.01 1.68
CA THR A 158 -2.96 -5.07 2.42
C THR A 158 -4.03 -4.22 1.73
N ILE A 159 -3.71 -2.99 1.34
CA ILE A 159 -4.60 -2.10 0.60
C ILE A 159 -5.00 -2.74 -0.74
N ALA A 160 -4.06 -3.28 -1.51
CA ALA A 160 -4.34 -3.93 -2.78
C ALA A 160 -5.29 -5.13 -2.63
N GLY A 161 -5.07 -5.98 -1.63
CA GLY A 161 -5.96 -7.10 -1.34
C GLY A 161 -7.36 -6.65 -0.90
N LEU A 162 -7.46 -5.60 -0.09
CA LEU A 162 -8.76 -5.02 0.30
C LEU A 162 -9.51 -4.46 -0.91
N TYR A 163 -8.81 -3.79 -1.85
CA TYR A 163 -9.41 -3.32 -3.10
C TYR A 163 -9.91 -4.45 -3.98
N GLU A 164 -9.19 -5.57 -4.07
CA GLU A 164 -9.63 -6.76 -4.81
C GLU A 164 -10.95 -7.31 -4.23
N LEU A 165 -11.02 -7.44 -2.90
CA LEU A 165 -12.23 -7.89 -2.20
C LEU A 165 -13.41 -6.90 -2.28
N ASN A 166 -13.12 -5.60 -2.40
CA ASN A 166 -14.13 -4.54 -2.38
C ASN A 166 -15.25 -4.77 -3.41
N SER A 167 -14.88 -5.25 -4.61
CA SER A 167 -15.82 -5.54 -5.71
C SER A 167 -16.93 -6.54 -5.33
N GLY A 168 -16.63 -7.50 -4.45
CA GLY A 168 -17.60 -8.50 -3.97
C GLY A 168 -18.23 -8.18 -2.62
N VAL A 169 -17.68 -7.22 -1.88
CA VAL A 169 -18.16 -6.87 -0.52
C VAL A 169 -19.06 -5.63 -0.53
N VAL A 170 -18.69 -4.58 -1.26
CA VAL A 170 -19.46 -3.33 -1.36
C VAL A 170 -20.30 -3.38 -2.62
N THR A 171 -21.34 -4.21 -2.56
CA THR A 171 -22.32 -4.35 -3.64
C THR A 171 -23.62 -3.63 -3.28
N PHE A 172 -24.34 -3.15 -4.29
CA PHE A 172 -25.63 -2.52 -4.05
C PHE A 172 -26.65 -3.49 -3.43
N ALA A 173 -27.62 -2.96 -2.68
CA ALA A 173 -28.58 -3.79 -1.96
C ALA A 173 -29.49 -4.59 -2.90
N THR A 174 -29.70 -5.86 -2.57
CA THR A 174 -30.73 -6.69 -3.20
C THR A 174 -32.13 -6.21 -2.83
N GLU A 175 -33.14 -6.62 -3.60
CA GLU A 175 -34.54 -6.25 -3.36
C GLU A 175 -35.03 -6.65 -1.96
N ASP A 176 -34.65 -7.83 -1.47
CA ASP A 176 -34.96 -8.28 -0.11
C ASP A 176 -34.33 -7.38 0.97
N LYS A 177 -33.04 -7.05 0.82
CA LYS A 177 -32.34 -6.14 1.73
C LYS A 177 -32.95 -4.72 1.70
N CYS A 178 -33.40 -4.27 0.53
CA CYS A 178 -34.11 -3.01 0.33
C CYS A 178 -35.47 -3.03 1.04
N ALA A 179 -36.28 -4.07 0.85
CA ALA A 179 -37.58 -4.22 1.51
C ALA A 179 -37.44 -4.20 3.04
N LYS A 180 -36.47 -4.93 3.59
CA LYS A 180 -36.13 -4.91 5.03
C LYS A 180 -35.74 -3.51 5.52
N ALA A 181 -34.97 -2.76 4.73
CA ALA A 181 -34.60 -1.38 5.05
C ALA A 181 -35.80 -0.44 5.07
N LYS A 182 -36.68 -0.54 4.07
CA LYS A 182 -37.92 0.26 4.02
C LYS A 182 -38.82 -0.02 5.22
N ALA A 183 -39.01 -1.30 5.55
CA ALA A 183 -39.80 -1.72 6.70
C ALA A 183 -39.19 -1.21 8.02
N TRP A 184 -37.87 -1.33 8.19
CA TRP A 184 -37.16 -0.81 9.36
C TRP A 184 -37.31 0.70 9.49
N VAL A 185 -37.20 1.46 8.40
CA VAL A 185 -37.39 2.92 8.44
C VAL A 185 -38.81 3.29 8.83
N ALA A 186 -39.83 2.64 8.25
CA ALA A 186 -41.23 2.88 8.63
C ALA A 186 -41.51 2.56 10.11
N ASP A 187 -40.96 1.45 10.61
CA ASP A 187 -41.06 1.05 12.02
C ASP A 187 -40.40 2.08 12.95
N LYS A 188 -39.16 2.49 12.66
CA LYS A 188 -38.40 3.41 13.53
C LYS A 188 -38.84 4.85 13.45
N SER A 189 -39.32 5.31 12.30
CA SER A 189 -39.85 6.67 12.18
C SER A 189 -41.29 6.82 12.66
N GLY A 190 -42.08 5.74 12.63
CA GLY A 190 -43.54 5.80 12.78
C GLY A 190 -44.27 6.45 11.60
N VAL A 191 -43.55 6.81 10.52
CA VAL A 191 -44.05 7.53 9.35
C VAL A 191 -43.78 6.69 8.10
N LYS A 192 -44.85 6.12 7.53
CA LYS A 192 -44.76 5.19 6.39
C LYS A 192 -44.12 5.83 5.15
N GLU A 193 -44.37 7.11 4.93
CA GLU A 193 -43.88 7.87 3.78
C GLU A 193 -42.34 7.96 3.76
N TRP A 194 -41.71 7.93 4.94
CA TRP A 194 -40.24 7.98 5.06
C TRP A 194 -39.59 6.67 4.62
N SER A 195 -40.34 5.56 4.48
CA SER A 195 -39.83 4.31 3.93
C SER A 195 -39.33 4.44 2.48
N ARG A 196 -39.61 5.57 1.80
CA ARG A 196 -39.02 5.90 0.50
C ARG A 196 -37.52 6.18 0.60
N GLY A 197 -37.05 6.69 1.74
CA GLY A 197 -35.64 6.88 2.07
C GLY A 197 -35.12 5.74 2.94
N TRP A 198 -34.54 4.72 2.31
CA TRP A 198 -34.10 3.49 2.97
C TRP A 198 -32.58 3.30 2.98
N LEU A 199 -31.85 4.32 2.52
CA LEU A 199 -30.40 4.41 2.57
C LEU A 199 -30.01 5.57 3.48
N VAL A 200 -29.01 5.33 4.32
CA VAL A 200 -28.40 6.36 5.15
C VAL A 200 -27.04 6.70 4.57
N VAL A 201 -26.72 8.00 4.55
CA VAL A 201 -25.41 8.51 4.17
C VAL A 201 -24.80 9.14 5.40
N ASP A 202 -23.61 8.69 5.76
CA ASP A 202 -22.79 9.33 6.79
C ASP A 202 -21.41 9.61 6.20
N GLY A 203 -20.80 10.74 6.55
CA GLY A 203 -19.55 11.16 5.95
C GLY A 203 -18.64 11.88 6.91
N THR A 204 -17.34 11.76 6.64
CA THR A 204 -16.30 12.42 7.41
C THR A 204 -15.38 13.21 6.49
N HIS A 205 -14.89 14.33 7.01
CA HIS A 205 -13.91 15.16 6.33
C HIS A 205 -12.49 14.71 6.72
N ILE A 206 -11.67 14.43 5.72
CA ILE A 206 -10.24 14.22 5.88
C ILE A 206 -9.54 15.55 5.59
N ASN A 207 -8.87 16.08 6.62
CA ASN A 207 -8.07 17.29 6.49
C ASN A 207 -6.83 17.04 5.65
N LEU A 208 -6.51 18.00 4.78
CA LEU A 208 -5.30 18.00 3.98
C LEU A 208 -4.20 18.76 4.72
N ALA A 209 -2.99 18.23 4.64
CA ALA A 209 -1.81 18.89 5.21
C ALA A 209 -1.52 20.23 4.52
N TRP A 210 -1.84 20.33 3.23
CA TRP A 210 -1.58 21.53 2.42
C TRP A 210 -2.75 21.84 1.49
N LYS A 211 -2.81 23.11 1.08
CA LYS A 211 -3.70 23.57 0.02
C LYS A 211 -3.43 22.78 -1.28
N PRO A 212 -4.45 22.15 -1.89
CA PRO A 212 -4.29 21.50 -3.19
C PRO A 212 -3.79 22.47 -4.25
N ALA A 213 -2.82 22.05 -5.07
CA ALA A 213 -2.33 22.87 -6.17
C ALA A 213 -3.40 23.08 -7.26
N LEU A 214 -4.25 22.08 -7.49
CA LEU A 214 -5.35 22.12 -8.46
C LEU A 214 -6.68 22.17 -7.72
N ASN A 215 -7.61 22.98 -8.22
CA ASN A 215 -8.99 23.02 -7.72
C ASN A 215 -9.11 23.33 -6.21
N ALA A 216 -8.15 24.06 -5.61
CA ALA A 216 -8.14 24.33 -4.16
C ALA A 216 -9.49 24.80 -3.59
N CYS A 217 -10.19 25.69 -4.30
CA CYS A 217 -11.50 26.20 -3.90
C CYS A 217 -12.54 25.08 -3.73
N LYS A 218 -12.47 24.03 -4.56
CA LYS A 218 -13.35 22.86 -4.50
C LYS A 218 -13.10 21.98 -3.28
N HIS A 219 -11.94 22.11 -2.64
CA HIS A 219 -11.56 21.38 -1.44
C HIS A 219 -11.66 22.24 -0.18
N TYR A 220 -11.95 23.53 -0.32
CA TYR A 220 -12.08 24.43 0.82
C TYR A 220 -13.44 24.19 1.49
N SER A 221 -13.44 23.70 2.72
CA SER A 221 -14.65 23.36 3.46
C SER A 221 -15.22 24.56 4.22
N TYR A 222 -16.48 24.47 4.64
CA TYR A 222 -17.11 25.47 5.52
C TYR A 222 -16.39 25.63 6.88
N LYS A 223 -15.52 24.68 7.24
CA LYS A 223 -14.71 24.72 8.47
C LYS A 223 -13.45 25.57 8.32
N GLY A 224 -13.21 26.18 7.15
CA GLY A 224 -12.05 27.03 6.90
C GLY A 224 -10.78 26.26 6.54
N ASP A 225 -10.86 24.94 6.37
CA ASP A 225 -9.74 24.07 6.01
C ASP A 225 -9.93 23.38 4.66
N TYR A 226 -8.83 22.97 4.04
CA TYR A 226 -8.83 22.13 2.85
C TYR A 226 -9.07 20.67 3.24
N THR A 227 -10.15 20.07 2.73
CA THR A 227 -10.57 18.70 3.09
C THR A 227 -11.09 17.92 1.89
N PHE A 228 -11.11 16.59 2.01
CA PHE A 228 -11.93 15.70 1.19
C PHE A 228 -13.05 15.09 2.03
N ASN A 229 -14.24 14.93 1.45
CA ASN A 229 -15.30 14.17 2.10
C ASN A 229 -15.21 12.70 1.67
N ILE A 230 -15.28 11.81 2.65
CA ILE A 230 -15.57 10.39 2.45
C ILE A 230 -16.93 10.12 3.06
N ALA A 231 -17.90 9.75 2.22
CA ALA A 231 -19.24 9.38 2.63
C ALA A 231 -19.48 7.88 2.37
N LEU A 232 -20.06 7.21 3.35
CA LEU A 232 -20.52 5.84 3.28
C LEU A 232 -22.03 5.84 3.17
N VAL A 233 -22.54 5.07 2.21
CA VAL A 233 -23.97 4.78 2.05
C VAL A 233 -24.19 3.38 2.57
N PHE A 234 -25.10 3.22 3.53
CA PHE A 234 -25.36 1.94 4.17
C PHE A 234 -26.85 1.71 4.44
N LEU A 235 -27.19 0.42 4.65
CA LEU A 235 -28.52 0.00 5.04
C LEU A 235 -28.73 0.24 6.54
N PRO A 236 -29.74 1.01 6.96
CA PRO A 236 -29.91 1.38 8.37
C PRO A 236 -30.19 0.18 9.29
N HIS A 237 -30.79 -0.89 8.77
CA HIS A 237 -31.16 -2.07 9.57
C HIS A 237 -29.98 -3.01 9.89
N SER A 238 -28.96 -3.05 9.02
CA SER A 238 -27.85 -4.01 9.10
C SER A 238 -26.47 -3.37 9.14
N LEU A 239 -26.40 -2.05 8.94
CA LEU A 239 -25.17 -1.27 8.80
C LEU A 239 -24.27 -1.74 7.64
N HIS A 240 -24.83 -2.52 6.71
CA HIS A 240 -24.11 -3.00 5.55
C HIS A 240 -23.87 -1.85 4.57
N ILE A 241 -22.60 -1.56 4.31
CA ILE A 241 -22.17 -0.52 3.36
C ILE A 241 -22.44 -1.02 1.94
N VAL A 242 -23.18 -0.23 1.17
CA VAL A 242 -23.58 -0.54 -0.20
C VAL A 242 -22.89 0.33 -1.24
N LYS A 243 -22.34 1.48 -0.82
CA LYS A 243 -21.58 2.39 -1.66
C LYS A 243 -20.70 3.29 -0.81
N SER A 244 -19.52 3.62 -1.30
CA SER A 244 -18.69 4.71 -0.78
C SER A 244 -18.58 5.81 -1.83
N VAL A 245 -18.55 7.06 -1.38
CA VAL A 245 -18.35 8.24 -2.22
C VAL A 245 -17.18 9.03 -1.64
N VAL A 246 -16.20 9.33 -2.47
CA VAL A 246 -15.07 10.19 -2.09
C VAL A 246 -15.11 11.41 -3.00
N GLY A 247 -14.97 12.61 -2.44
CA GLY A 247 -14.95 13.81 -3.26
C GLY A 247 -15.19 15.11 -2.52
N HIS A 248 -16.03 15.96 -3.13
CA HIS A 248 -16.19 17.34 -2.72
C HIS A 248 -16.68 17.46 -1.26
N PRO A 249 -16.08 18.36 -0.47
CA PRO A 249 -16.42 18.63 0.92
C PRO A 249 -17.77 19.36 1.10
N GLY A 250 -18.64 19.37 0.09
CA GLY A 250 -19.96 19.99 0.21
C GLY A 250 -19.95 21.51 0.38
N SER A 251 -18.84 22.20 0.10
CA SER A 251 -18.82 23.67 -0.04
C SER A 251 -19.35 24.11 -1.41
N SER A 252 -20.47 23.53 -1.83
CA SER A 252 -21.33 24.19 -2.81
C SER A 252 -22.08 25.29 -2.07
N HIS A 253 -21.35 26.32 -1.65
CA HIS A 253 -21.98 27.55 -1.19
C HIS A 253 -22.64 28.21 -2.39
N ASP A 254 -23.91 28.52 -2.18
CA ASP A 254 -24.73 29.45 -2.93
C ASP A 254 -23.88 30.67 -3.37
N VAL A 255 -23.72 30.82 -4.68
CA VAL A 255 -23.31 32.09 -5.32
C VAL A 255 -24.48 32.57 -6.15
#